data_AF-A0AAE1G8I0-F1
#
_entry.id   AF-A0AAE1G8I0-F1
#
_cell.length_a   1.000
_cell.length_b   1.000
_cell.length_c   1.000
_cell.angle_alpha   90.00
_cell.angle_beta   90.00
_cell.angle_gamma   90.00
#
_symmetry.space_group_name_H-M   'P 1'
#
loop_
_entity.id
_entity.type
_entity.pdbx_description
1 polymer ?
#
loop_
_entity_poly.entity_id
_entity_poly.type
_entity_poly.pdbx_seq_one_letter_code
_entity_poly.pdbx_strand_id
1 'polypeptide(L)'
;MDGEWGVELERGNWTGIVKQLQREEADICLDLTVTPRSYTVIQFTGAYIDQSAVLLSSKPRPFPEYLSLIRPFEWDVWLAVVVITAVWGVTLWLFQNVWPLALGGKMFSLNFAQFYSWGAMLDDPPTRPPNNLTGQVK
;
A
#
# COMPACT_ATOMS: atom_id res chain seq x y z
N MET A 1 45.21 -21.24 11.24
CA MET A 1 44.60 -19.90 11.18
C MET A 1 43.36 -19.93 12.03
N ASP A 2 43.25 -19.04 13.02
CA ASP A 2 42.21 -19.10 14.04
C ASP A 2 40.85 -18.56 13.57
N GLY A 3 40.74 -18.13 12.30
CA GLY A 3 39.50 -17.63 11.68
C GLY A 3 39.02 -16.27 12.20
N GLU A 4 39.65 -15.75 13.25
CA GLU A 4 39.30 -14.48 13.89
C GLU A 4 40.04 -13.29 13.26
N TRP A 5 39.35 -12.15 13.13
CA TRP A 5 39.94 -10.90 12.65
C TRP A 5 41.09 -10.41 13.53
N GLY A 6 40.91 -10.51 14.84
CA GLY A 6 41.89 -10.11 15.83
C GLY A 6 41.32 -9.09 16.81
N VAL A 7 41.50 -9.40 18.09
CA VAL A 7 41.08 -8.55 19.22
C VAL A 7 42.34 -8.14 19.96
N GLU A 8 42.36 -6.90 20.41
CA GLU A 8 43.42 -6.38 21.28
C GLU A 8 43.32 -7.05 22.66
N LEU A 9 44.40 -7.70 23.09
CA LEU A 9 44.58 -8.16 24.46
C LEU A 9 45.33 -7.10 25.29
N GLU A 10 45.53 -7.41 26.56
CA GLU A 10 46.40 -6.62 27.43
C GLU A 10 47.81 -6.45 26.87
N ARG A 11 48.38 -5.27 27.11
CA ARG A 11 49.78 -4.90 26.78
C ARG A 11 50.11 -4.90 25.28
N GLY A 12 49.13 -4.60 24.42
CA GLY A 12 49.37 -4.40 22.98
C GLY A 12 49.63 -5.71 22.21
N ASN A 13 49.28 -6.86 22.81
CA ASN A 13 49.27 -8.14 22.12
C ASN A 13 47.94 -8.31 21.39
N TRP A 14 47.94 -8.89 20.19
CA TRP A 14 46.74 -9.10 19.40
C TRP A 14 46.48 -10.58 19.16
N THR A 15 45.23 -10.95 18.88
CA THR A 15 44.86 -12.27 18.35
C THR A 15 44.61 -12.22 16.84
N GLY A 16 44.31 -13.37 16.24
CA GLY A 16 43.78 -13.44 14.87
C GLY A 16 44.77 -13.00 13.80
N ILE A 17 44.23 -12.39 12.74
CA ILE A 17 45.00 -11.91 11.58
C ILE A 17 45.96 -10.78 11.97
N VAL A 18 45.54 -9.88 12.87
CA VAL A 18 46.41 -8.76 13.33
C VAL A 18 47.69 -9.27 13.99
N LYS A 19 47.62 -10.36 14.78
CA LYS A 19 48.79 -10.99 15.40
C LYS A 19 49.78 -11.53 14.36
N GLN A 20 49.27 -12.16 13.31
CA GLN A 20 50.10 -12.78 12.26
C GLN A 20 50.83 -11.71 11.46
N LEU A 21 50.15 -10.60 11.16
CA LEU A 21 50.76 -9.43 10.54
C LEU A 21 51.83 -8.80 11.45
N GLN A 22 51.57 -8.71 12.76
CA GLN A 22 52.54 -8.18 13.73
C GLN A 22 53.79 -9.07 13.87
N ARG A 23 53.63 -10.39 13.70
CA ARG A 23 54.71 -11.38 13.82
C ARG A 23 55.41 -11.71 12.50
N GLU A 24 55.05 -11.01 11.42
CA GLU A 24 55.55 -11.30 10.07
C GLU A 24 55.29 -12.76 9.64
N GLU A 25 54.26 -13.41 10.21
CA GLU A 25 53.79 -14.74 9.80
C GLU A 25 52.87 -14.65 8.56
N ALA A 26 52.34 -13.47 8.29
CA ALA A 26 51.60 -13.12 7.07
C ALA A 26 52.14 -11.81 6.51
N ASP A 27 52.45 -11.77 5.21
CA ASP A 27 53.05 -10.60 4.56
C ASP A 27 52.03 -9.50 4.23
N ILE A 28 50.81 -9.90 3.81
CA ILE A 28 49.76 -8.97 3.39
C ILE A 28 48.36 -9.47 3.80
N CYS A 29 47.45 -8.53 4.04
CA CYS A 29 46.02 -8.78 4.22
C CYS A 29 45.23 -7.80 3.34
N LEU A 30 44.27 -8.33 2.57
CA LEU A 30 43.49 -7.52 1.62
C LEU A 30 42.20 -6.94 2.21
N ASP A 31 41.62 -7.63 3.19
CA ASP A 31 40.34 -7.26 3.79
C ASP A 31 40.52 -7.18 5.31
N LEU A 32 40.67 -5.96 5.84
CA LEU A 32 40.75 -5.71 7.27
C LEU A 32 40.17 -4.33 7.56
N THR A 33 39.23 -4.25 8.50
CA THR A 33 38.64 -2.98 8.91
C THR A 33 39.68 -2.12 9.62
N VAL A 34 39.92 -0.91 9.10
CA VAL A 34 40.84 0.05 9.69
C VAL A 34 40.25 0.56 11.00
N THR A 35 40.88 0.22 12.13
CA THR A 35 40.55 0.78 13.43
C THR A 35 41.73 1.59 13.99
N PRO A 36 41.49 2.65 14.79
CA PRO A 36 42.57 3.47 15.35
C PRO A 36 43.59 2.68 16.17
N ARG A 37 43.16 1.57 16.80
CA ARG A 37 44.03 0.75 17.63
C ARG A 37 44.94 -0.14 16.79
N SER A 38 44.40 -0.79 15.77
CA SER A 38 45.21 -1.61 14.85
C SER A 38 46.21 -0.75 14.07
N TYR A 39 45.86 0.51 13.76
CA TYR A 39 46.77 1.44 13.07
C TYR A 39 48.07 1.74 13.84
N THR A 40 48.11 1.50 15.15
CA THR A 40 49.34 1.68 15.96
C THR A 40 50.32 0.51 15.85
N VAL A 41 49.85 -0.67 15.41
CA VAL A 41 50.62 -1.91 15.41
C VAL A 41 50.94 -2.37 14.00
N ILE A 42 50.08 -2.06 13.03
CA ILE A 42 50.24 -2.42 11.62
C ILE A 42 50.06 -1.20 10.71
N GLN A 43 50.80 -1.16 9.61
CA GLN A 43 50.69 -0.10 8.61
C GLN A 43 49.59 -0.46 7.59
N PHE A 44 48.65 0.47 7.40
CA PHE A 44 47.61 0.34 6.39
C PHE A 44 47.95 1.19 5.16
N THR A 45 47.66 0.65 3.97
CA THR A 45 47.54 1.45 2.75
C THR A 45 46.22 2.24 2.78
N GLY A 46 46.06 3.23 1.90
CA GLY A 46 44.80 3.98 1.80
C GLY A 46 43.61 3.03 1.60
N ALA A 47 42.53 3.23 2.37
CA ALA A 47 41.33 2.40 2.28
C ALA A 47 40.73 2.49 0.87
N TYR A 48 40.63 1.35 0.19
CA TYR A 48 40.08 1.26 -1.16
C TYR A 48 38.56 1.11 -1.18
N ILE A 49 37.98 0.56 -0.11
CA ILE A 49 36.54 0.29 0.03
C ILE A 49 35.99 1.18 1.14
N ASP A 50 35.06 2.07 0.79
CA ASP A 50 34.29 2.84 1.77
C ASP A 50 33.25 1.93 2.43
N GLN A 51 33.53 1.46 3.64
CA GLN A 51 32.62 0.63 4.43
C GLN A 51 31.68 1.53 5.22
N SER A 52 30.49 1.80 4.69
CA SER A 52 29.43 2.47 5.45
C SER A 52 28.73 1.50 6.39
N ALA A 53 28.52 1.93 7.65
CA ALA A 53 27.73 1.15 8.61
C ALA A 53 26.25 1.21 8.22
N VAL A 54 25.68 0.08 7.79
CA VAL A 54 24.26 -0.02 7.43
C VAL A 54 23.52 -0.80 8.51
N LEU A 55 22.44 -0.23 9.04
CA LEU A 55 21.54 -0.93 9.95
C LEU A 55 20.66 -1.88 9.13
N LEU A 56 20.92 -3.19 9.25
CA LEU A 56 20.09 -4.22 8.66
C LEU A 56 18.91 -4.52 9.61
N SER A 57 17.70 -4.22 9.16
CA SER A 57 16.46 -4.63 9.84
C SER A 57 15.71 -5.64 8.98
N SER A 58 14.97 -6.54 9.63
CA SER A 58 14.13 -7.51 8.92
C SER A 58 13.06 -6.78 8.11
N LYS A 59 12.84 -7.20 6.86
CA LYS A 59 11.80 -6.64 6.00
C LYS A 59 10.43 -6.85 6.69
N PRO A 60 9.64 -5.80 6.96
CA PRO A 60 8.31 -5.99 7.53
C PRO A 60 7.47 -6.82 6.57
N ARG A 61 6.81 -7.85 7.10
CA ARG A 61 5.91 -8.69 6.30
C ARG A 61 4.80 -7.80 5.74
N PRO A 62 4.52 -7.83 4.42
CA PRO A 62 3.41 -7.06 3.87
C PRO A 62 2.11 -7.56 4.50
N PHE A 63 1.33 -6.62 5.03
CA PHE A 63 -0.03 -6.90 5.50
C PHE A 63 -0.90 -7.33 4.30
N PRO A 64 -1.91 -8.17 4.52
CA PRO A 64 -2.77 -8.63 3.43
C PRO A 64 -3.48 -7.47 2.71
N GLU A 65 -3.20 -7.31 1.41
CA GLU A 65 -3.72 -6.23 0.56
C GLU A 65 -5.25 -6.28 0.37
N TYR A 66 -5.88 -7.45 0.55
CA TYR A 66 -7.33 -7.62 0.33
C TYR A 66 -8.20 -6.82 1.31
N LEU A 67 -7.69 -6.48 2.51
CA LEU A 67 -8.38 -5.61 3.47
C LEU A 67 -8.09 -4.13 3.27
N SER A 68 -7.24 -3.75 2.30
CA SER A 68 -6.90 -2.35 2.05
C SER A 68 -8.13 -1.51 1.67
N LEU A 69 -9.13 -2.13 1.02
CA LEU A 69 -10.38 -1.46 0.65
C LEU A 69 -11.27 -1.15 1.86
N ILE A 70 -11.25 -1.98 2.90
CA ILE A 70 -12.08 -1.81 4.10
C ILE A 70 -11.36 -0.93 5.15
N ARG A 71 -10.03 -0.85 5.07
CA ARG A 71 -9.16 -0.13 6.00
C ARG A 71 -9.46 1.36 6.21
N PRO A 72 -9.83 2.17 5.18
CA PRO A 72 -10.12 3.59 5.39
C PRO A 72 -11.53 3.84 5.91
N PHE A 73 -12.40 2.82 5.97
CA PHE A 73 -13.75 2.97 6.49
C PHE A 73 -13.75 2.83 8.01
N GLU A 74 -13.78 3.96 8.69
CA GLU A 74 -13.96 4.02 10.14
C GLU A 74 -15.33 3.50 10.56
N TRP A 75 -15.47 3.13 11.83
CA TRP A 75 -16.71 2.61 12.42
C TRP A 75 -17.91 3.54 12.19
N ASP A 76 -17.65 4.84 12.11
CA ASP A 76 -18.65 5.88 11.83
C ASP A 76 -19.33 5.70 10.47
N VAL A 77 -18.60 5.24 9.45
CA VAL A 77 -19.17 5.00 8.11
C VAL A 77 -20.07 3.77 8.15
N TRP A 78 -19.69 2.73 8.89
CA TRP A 78 -20.53 1.54 9.06
C TRP A 78 -21.84 1.87 9.76
N LEU A 79 -21.80 2.71 10.81
CA LEU A 79 -23.00 3.22 11.46
C LEU A 79 -23.86 4.02 10.49
N ALA A 80 -23.26 4.90 9.68
CA ALA A 80 -23.99 5.67 8.67
C ALA A 80 -24.68 4.77 7.64
N VAL A 81 -24.02 3.70 7.17
CA VAL A 81 -24.61 2.72 6.23
C VAL A 81 -25.83 2.03 6.84
N VAL A 82 -25.74 1.60 8.10
CA VAL A 82 -26.87 0.98 8.82
C VAL A 82 -28.03 1.96 8.97
N VAL A 83 -27.74 3.21 9.36
CA VAL A 83 -28.76 4.26 9.52
C VAL A 83 -29.45 4.56 8.20
N ILE A 84 -28.70 4.76 7.12
CA ILE A 84 -29.28 5.04 5.79
C ILE A 84 -30.15 3.87 5.34
N THR A 85 -29.68 2.63 5.51
CA THR A 85 -30.44 1.43 5.15
C THR A 85 -31.76 1.35 5.92
N ALA A 86 -31.74 1.65 7.23
CA ALA A 86 -32.94 1.69 8.06
C ALA A 86 -33.91 2.79 7.63
N VAL A 87 -33.41 4.00 7.36
CA VAL A 87 -34.24 5.13 6.89
C VAL A 87 -34.92 4.82 5.56
N TRP A 88 -34.20 4.22 4.62
CA TRP A 88 -34.78 3.77 3.34
C TRP A 88 -35.87 2.72 3.55
N GLY A 89 -35.63 1.73 4.41
CA GLY A 89 -36.64 0.72 4.76
C GLY A 89 -37.91 1.33 5.37
N VAL A 90 -37.76 2.26 6.31
CA VAL A 90 -38.89 2.98 6.93
C VAL A 90 -39.65 3.81 5.91
N THR A 91 -38.93 4.49 5.00
CA THR A 91 -39.55 5.30 3.94
C THR A 91 -40.39 4.42 3.00
N LEU A 92 -39.86 3.27 2.58
CA LEU A 92 -40.60 2.31 1.75
C LEU A 92 -41.81 1.74 2.48
N TRP A 93 -41.68 1.42 3.77
CA TRP A 93 -42.77 0.91 4.59
C TRP A 93 -43.90 1.94 4.73
N LEU A 94 -43.56 3.20 5.03
CA LEU A 94 -44.54 4.29 5.13
C LEU A 94 -45.22 4.53 3.78
N PHE A 95 -44.46 4.55 2.69
CA PHE A 95 -45.02 4.71 1.35
C PHE A 95 -46.00 3.57 1.03
N GLN A 96 -45.66 2.31 1.33
CA GLN A 96 -46.56 1.18 1.10
C GLN A 96 -47.83 1.22 1.96
N ASN A 97 -47.75 1.74 3.19
CA ASN A 97 -48.87 1.68 4.14
C ASN A 97 -49.81 2.90 4.04
N VAL A 98 -49.29 4.09 3.73
CA VAL A 98 -50.07 5.34 3.65
C VAL A 98 -50.66 5.57 2.24
N TRP A 99 -49.96 5.12 1.19
CA TRP A 99 -50.39 5.28 -0.19
C TRP A 99 -51.77 4.65 -0.53
N PRO A 100 -52.08 3.39 -0.16
CA PRO A 100 -53.39 2.80 -0.45
C PRO A 100 -54.54 3.49 0.30
N LEU A 101 -54.24 4.19 1.40
CA LEU A 101 -55.23 4.93 2.18
C LEU A 101 -55.49 6.33 1.63
N ALA A 102 -54.47 6.97 1.04
CA ALA A 102 -54.54 8.37 0.58
C ALA A 102 -55.04 8.53 -0.87
N LEU A 103 -54.72 7.59 -1.77
CA LEU A 103 -55.08 7.65 -3.19
C LEU A 103 -55.53 6.26 -3.62
N GLY A 104 -56.85 6.01 -3.61
CA GLY A 104 -57.47 4.75 -4.03
C GLY A 104 -57.31 4.44 -5.52
N GLY A 105 -56.07 4.29 -6.00
CA GLY A 105 -55.75 4.08 -7.41
C GLY A 105 -54.30 3.65 -7.61
N LYS A 106 -54.11 2.68 -8.50
CA LYS A 106 -52.87 1.92 -8.78
C LYS A 106 -51.60 2.78 -8.87
N MET A 107 -50.53 2.23 -8.31
CA MET A 107 -49.18 2.75 -8.12
C MET A 107 -48.52 3.34 -9.37
N PHE A 108 -48.04 4.58 -9.28
CA PHE A 108 -46.95 5.06 -10.12
C PHE A 108 -45.67 4.41 -9.61
N SER A 109 -45.16 3.42 -10.34
CA SER A 109 -43.98 2.68 -9.95
C SER A 109 -42.74 3.57 -10.09
N LEU A 110 -42.38 4.24 -9.00
CA LEU A 110 -41.21 5.12 -8.88
C LEU A 110 -39.90 4.40 -9.24
N ASN A 111 -39.76 3.14 -8.82
CA ASN A 111 -38.64 2.30 -9.26
C ASN A 111 -38.64 2.14 -10.78
N PHE A 112 -39.81 1.89 -11.40
CA PHE A 112 -39.88 1.82 -12.86
C PHE A 112 -39.54 3.14 -13.53
N ALA A 113 -39.98 4.29 -13.00
CA ALA A 113 -39.67 5.59 -13.59
C ALA A 113 -38.17 5.89 -13.55
N GLN A 114 -37.49 5.52 -12.46
CA GLN A 114 -36.04 5.66 -12.30
C GLN A 114 -35.26 4.70 -13.21
N PHE A 115 -35.67 3.43 -13.28
CA PHE A 115 -35.09 2.47 -14.22
C PHE A 115 -35.38 2.84 -15.68
N TYR A 116 -36.55 3.43 -15.95
CA TYR A 116 -36.96 3.89 -17.27
C TYR A 116 -36.19 5.15 -17.70
N SER A 117 -35.95 6.11 -16.80
CA SER A 117 -35.08 7.26 -17.10
C SER A 117 -33.63 6.85 -17.32
N TRP A 118 -33.14 5.86 -16.56
CA TRP A 118 -31.80 5.31 -16.76
C TRP A 118 -31.68 4.53 -18.07
N GLY A 119 -32.69 3.73 -18.41
CA GLY A 119 -32.78 3.02 -19.70
C GLY A 119 -32.88 3.98 -20.89
N ALA A 120 -33.69 5.03 -20.80
CA ALA A 120 -33.87 6.03 -21.85
C ALA A 120 -32.66 6.94 -22.07
N MET A 121 -31.80 7.12 -21.06
CA MET A 121 -30.52 7.83 -21.20
C MET A 121 -29.41 6.95 -21.79
N LEU A 122 -29.51 5.63 -21.64
CA LEU A 122 -28.51 4.68 -22.12
C LEU A 122 -28.83 4.07 -23.50
N ASP A 123 -30.10 4.09 -23.92
CA ASP A 123 -30.44 3.89 -25.34
C ASP A 123 -30.15 5.18 -26.12
N ASP A 124 -29.24 5.11 -27.09
CA ASP A 124 -29.03 6.21 -28.04
C ASP A 124 -30.35 6.56 -28.76
N PRO A 125 -30.64 7.86 -29.03
CA PRO A 125 -31.82 8.23 -29.79
C PRO A 125 -31.81 7.54 -31.17
N PRO A 126 -32.95 7.03 -31.66
CA PRO A 126 -32.99 6.23 -32.87
C PRO A 126 -32.40 7.00 -34.06
N THR A 127 -31.38 6.41 -34.70
CA THR A 127 -30.59 6.95 -35.82
C THR A 127 -31.35 7.03 -37.16
N ARG A 128 -32.68 7.20 -37.13
CA ARG A 128 -33.48 7.33 -38.35
C ARG A 128 -34.25 8.64 -38.36
N PRO A 129 -33.75 9.68 -39.07
CA PRO A 129 -34.57 10.85 -39.32
C PRO A 129 -35.84 10.43 -40.10
N PRO A 130 -37.00 11.03 -39.78
CA PRO A 130 -38.24 10.70 -40.46
C PRO A 130 -38.19 11.12 -41.94
N ASN A 131 -38.72 10.26 -42.82
CA ASN A 131 -38.68 10.38 -44.29
C ASN A 131 -39.64 11.44 -44.89
N ASN A 132 -40.09 12.42 -44.11
CA ASN A 132 -41.00 13.45 -44.57
C ASN A 132 -40.25 14.70 -45.05
N LEU A 133 -40.45 15.01 -46.34
CA LEU A 133 -39.85 16.13 -47.10
C LEU A 133 -40.01 17.51 -46.45
N THR A 134 -40.99 17.69 -45.55
CA THR A 134 -41.28 18.97 -44.89
C THR A 134 -40.27 19.33 -43.79
N GLY A 135 -39.50 18.37 -43.27
CA GLY A 135 -38.50 18.59 -42.22
C GLY A 135 -37.13 19.06 -42.70
N GLN A 136 -36.87 19.14 -44.02
CA GLN A 136 -35.59 19.57 -44.60
C GLN A 136 -35.70 20.88 -45.38
N VAL A 137 -36.50 21.83 -44.89
CA VAL A 137 -36.51 23.18 -45.48
C VAL A 137 -35.59 24.09 -44.66
N LYS A 138 -34.35 24.16 -45.17
CA LYS A 138 -33.27 25.16 -45.04
C LYS A 138 -33.25 26.09 -43.83
#